data_AF-A0A2V9S7N6-F1
#
_entry.id   AF-A0A2V9S7N6-F1
#
_cell.length_a   1.000
_cell.length_b   1.000
_cell.length_c   1.000
_cell.angle_alpha   90.00
_cell.angle_beta   90.00
_cell.angle_gamma   90.00
#
_symmetry.space_group_name_H-M   'P 1'
#
loop_
_entity.id
_entity.type
_entity.pdbx_description
1 polymer ?
#
loop_
_entity_poly.entity_id
_entity_poly.type
_entity_poly.pdbx_seq_one_letter_code
_entity_poly.pdbx_strand_id
1 'polypeptide(L)'
;MACSSRRPSPSKDAMARPATFCLRFAMAVITLAGATLSFAQTAQDVAVIVHPKNTVDNLTMADLAKIFRGERQYWRSNLPVLVLLRSSGSHEREVLLRNVFHMTESEYKQYWVSKIMRAEATSPPTDLYSNGMAKEGVASIPGSIACISAADLRPGVKVVRINGHLPGEPGYPLH
;
A
#
# COMPACT_ATOMS: atom_id res chain seq x y z
N MET A 1 -34.22 11.23 -66.10
CA MET A 1 -34.72 10.01 -66.77
C MET A 1 -33.64 9.59 -67.76
N ALA A 2 -32.98 8.45 -67.57
CA ALA A 2 -33.41 7.11 -68.03
C ALA A 2 -33.30 6.99 -69.58
N CYS A 3 -32.71 5.96 -70.19
CA CYS A 3 -32.07 4.73 -69.66
C CYS A 3 -31.15 4.11 -70.75
N SER A 4 -30.32 3.13 -70.38
CA SER A 4 -30.09 1.83 -71.08
C SER A 4 -30.40 1.75 -72.60
N SER A 5 -29.58 1.22 -73.52
CA SER A 5 -28.52 0.19 -73.48
C SER A 5 -27.97 -0.09 -74.89
N ARG A 6 -26.78 -0.72 -75.00
CA ARG A 6 -26.49 -1.98 -75.75
C ARG A 6 -24.98 -2.18 -75.99
N ARG A 7 -24.47 -3.34 -75.56
CA ARG A 7 -23.29 -4.05 -76.14
C ARG A 7 -23.82 -5.07 -77.18
N PRO A 8 -23.04 -5.95 -77.85
CA PRO A 8 -21.58 -6.16 -77.83
C PRO A 8 -20.92 -6.41 -79.22
N SER A 9 -19.61 -6.70 -79.24
CA SER A 9 -19.03 -7.68 -80.18
C SER A 9 -17.82 -8.40 -79.55
N PRO A 10 -17.42 -9.61 -80.02
CA PRO A 10 -16.38 -10.42 -79.37
C PRO A 10 -15.12 -10.66 -80.22
N SER A 11 -13.98 -10.81 -79.55
CA SER A 11 -12.87 -11.69 -79.96
C SER A 11 -12.33 -12.32 -78.67
N LYS A 12 -12.41 -13.64 -78.47
CA LYS A 12 -11.76 -14.76 -79.18
C LYS A 12 -10.24 -14.82 -78.94
N ASP A 13 -9.86 -16.00 -78.45
CA ASP A 13 -8.57 -16.67 -78.60
C ASP A 13 -7.36 -16.17 -77.79
N ALA A 14 -7.21 -16.74 -76.59
CA ALA A 14 -5.93 -17.34 -76.15
C ALA A 14 -6.18 -18.36 -75.02
N MET A 15 -6.20 -19.66 -75.34
CA MET A 15 -6.34 -20.73 -74.36
C MET A 15 -4.97 -21.19 -73.85
N ALA A 16 -4.69 -21.03 -72.56
CA ALA A 16 -3.58 -21.71 -71.88
C ALA A 16 -3.94 -22.03 -70.41
N ARG A 17 -4.02 -23.34 -70.11
CA ARG A 17 -3.99 -23.98 -68.77
C ARG A 17 -2.74 -24.90 -68.77
N PRO A 18 -2.25 -25.51 -67.66
CA PRO A 18 -2.65 -25.44 -66.24
C PRO A 18 -1.46 -24.83 -65.39
N ALA A 19 -1.16 -25.08 -64.10
CA ALA A 19 -1.71 -25.97 -63.08
C ALA A 19 -1.51 -25.47 -61.63
N THR A 20 -2.50 -25.75 -60.79
CA THR A 20 -2.45 -26.38 -59.44
C THR A 20 -1.10 -26.44 -58.68
N PHE A 21 -0.98 -25.76 -57.53
CA PHE A 21 -0.65 -26.38 -56.22
C PHE A 21 -0.77 -25.39 -55.02
N CYS A 22 -0.99 -25.92 -53.80
CA CYS A 22 -0.91 -25.29 -52.45
C CYS A 22 -1.53 -23.88 -52.25
N LEU A 23 -2.65 -23.66 -51.55
CA LEU A 23 -3.14 -24.12 -50.23
C LEU A 23 -2.31 -23.62 -49.02
N ARG A 24 -2.93 -22.73 -48.21
CA ARG A 24 -2.49 -22.17 -46.88
C ARG A 24 -1.35 -21.14 -46.99
N PHE A 25 -1.28 -20.03 -46.25
CA PHE A 25 -1.85 -19.59 -44.96
C PHE A 25 -2.56 -18.22 -45.12
N ALA A 26 -3.73 -17.92 -44.56
CA ALA A 26 -4.15 -17.84 -43.15
C ALA A 26 -3.63 -16.60 -42.37
N MET A 27 -4.55 -15.67 -42.11
CA MET A 27 -4.53 -14.55 -41.12
C MET A 27 -3.36 -13.56 -41.06
N ALA A 28 -3.70 -12.28 -41.27
CA ALA A 28 -3.04 -11.14 -40.63
C ALA A 28 -4.12 -10.21 -40.03
N VAL A 29 -4.75 -10.65 -38.93
CA VAL A 29 -5.61 -9.78 -38.12
C VAL A 29 -4.67 -8.88 -37.30
N ILE A 30 -4.65 -7.58 -37.63
CA ILE A 30 -3.88 -6.59 -36.86
C ILE A 30 -4.64 -6.34 -35.56
N THR A 31 -4.32 -7.11 -34.53
CA THR A 31 -4.79 -6.90 -33.17
C THR A 31 -4.16 -5.63 -32.60
N LEU A 32 -4.96 -4.58 -32.47
CA LEU A 32 -4.62 -3.39 -31.70
C LEU A 32 -4.46 -3.79 -30.24
N ALA A 33 -3.22 -4.10 -29.83
CA ALA A 33 -2.90 -4.50 -28.47
C ALA A 33 -3.18 -3.32 -27.53
N GLY A 34 -4.28 -3.40 -26.80
CA GLY A 34 -4.62 -2.42 -25.77
C GLY A 34 -3.52 -2.44 -24.71
N ALA A 35 -2.75 -1.36 -24.64
CA ALA A 35 -1.81 -1.14 -23.55
C ALA A 35 -2.61 -0.92 -22.26
N THR A 36 -2.87 -2.01 -21.53
CA THR A 36 -3.42 -1.94 -20.19
C THR A 36 -2.38 -1.23 -19.33
N LEU A 37 -2.60 0.06 -19.07
CA LEU A 37 -1.91 0.81 -18.03
C LEU A 37 -2.30 0.15 -16.71
N SER A 38 -1.49 -0.81 -16.27
CA SER A 38 -1.49 -1.30 -14.91
C SER A 38 -1.10 -0.12 -14.02
N PHE A 39 -2.10 0.61 -13.54
CA PHE A 39 -1.95 1.38 -12.33
C PHE A 39 -1.56 0.38 -11.25
N ALA A 40 -0.26 0.30 -10.96
CA ALA A 40 0.18 -0.19 -9.68
C ALA A 40 -0.48 0.72 -8.66
N GLN A 41 -1.57 0.25 -8.06
CA GLN A 41 -2.00 0.79 -6.78
C GLN A 41 -0.79 0.59 -5.88
N THR A 42 -0.08 1.67 -5.60
CA THR A 42 0.76 1.74 -4.41
C THR A 42 -0.23 1.54 -3.27
N ALA A 43 -0.34 0.30 -2.80
CA ALA A 43 -0.96 0.00 -1.52
C ALA A 43 -0.40 1.04 -0.55
N GLN A 44 -1.29 1.71 0.19
CA GLN A 44 -0.87 2.83 1.02
C GLN A 44 -0.20 2.27 2.28
N ASP A 45 1.01 1.77 2.09
CA ASP A 45 1.80 1.17 3.15
C ASP A 45 1.96 2.18 4.28
N VAL A 46 1.77 1.70 5.50
CA VAL A 46 1.80 2.53 6.70
C VAL A 46 3.19 2.39 7.31
N ALA A 47 3.98 3.45 7.14
CA ALA A 47 5.34 3.52 7.64
C ALA A 47 5.36 3.70 9.16
N VAL A 48 6.12 2.84 9.85
CA VAL A 48 6.46 3.02 11.25
C VAL A 48 7.62 4.00 11.35
N ILE A 49 7.42 5.10 12.07
CA ILE A 49 8.42 6.16 12.26
C ILE A 49 8.78 6.35 13.73
N VAL A 50 10.05 6.66 13.97
CA VAL A 50 10.62 7.03 15.27
C VAL A 50 11.48 8.27 15.14
N HIS A 51 11.77 8.91 16.27
CA HIS A 51 12.67 10.05 16.32
C HIS A 51 14.07 9.71 15.75
N PRO A 52 14.75 10.59 14.99
CA PRO A 52 16.02 10.27 14.32
C PRO A 52 17.14 9.75 15.24
N LYS A 53 17.20 10.20 16.49
CA LYS A 53 18.20 9.74 17.49
C LYS A 53 17.85 8.41 18.17
N ASN A 54 16.68 7.82 17.90
CA ASN A 54 16.35 6.50 18.44
C ASN A 54 17.22 5.44 17.74
N THR A 55 17.76 4.47 18.49
CA THR A 55 18.69 3.46 17.98
C THR A 55 18.02 2.22 17.39
N VAL A 56 16.68 2.15 17.36
CA VAL A 56 15.96 1.04 16.71
C VAL A 56 15.92 1.21 15.20
N ASP A 57 16.45 0.26 14.44
CA ASP A 57 16.40 0.26 12.97
C ASP A 57 15.43 -0.79 12.41
N ASN A 58 15.11 -1.82 13.20
CA ASN A 58 14.19 -2.89 12.84
C ASN A 58 13.36 -3.34 14.06
N LEU A 59 12.10 -3.69 13.83
CA LEU A 59 11.20 -4.33 14.80
C LEU A 59 10.56 -5.58 14.17
N THR A 60 10.29 -6.59 14.97
CA THR A 60 9.36 -7.66 14.55
C THR A 60 7.91 -7.20 14.71
N MET A 61 6.97 -7.81 13.99
CA MET A 61 5.54 -7.57 14.24
C MET A 61 5.13 -7.84 15.70
N ALA A 62 5.76 -8.80 16.37
CA ALA A 62 5.52 -9.08 17.78
C ALA A 62 6.06 -7.97 18.71
N ASP A 63 7.23 -7.39 18.41
CA ASP A 63 7.75 -6.23 19.15
C ASP A 63 6.88 -4.99 18.92
N LEU A 64 6.44 -4.78 17.68
CA LEU A 64 5.54 -3.68 17.31
C LEU A 64 4.21 -3.78 18.07
N ALA A 65 3.61 -4.98 18.13
CA ALA A 65 2.40 -5.24 18.91
C ALA A 65 2.61 -4.95 20.40
N LYS A 66 3.70 -5.44 21.02
CA LYS A 66 4.02 -5.15 22.43
C LYS A 66 4.17 -3.65 22.71
N ILE A 67 4.77 -2.90 21.79
CA ILE A 67 4.92 -1.45 21.89
C ILE A 67 3.55 -0.76 21.80
N PHE A 68 2.78 -0.98 20.74
CA PHE A 68 1.51 -0.31 20.52
C PHE A 68 0.42 -0.71 21.54
N ARG A 69 0.50 -1.91 22.11
CA ARG A 69 -0.36 -2.37 23.23
C ARG A 69 0.10 -1.85 24.61
N GLY A 70 1.22 -1.11 24.67
CA GLY A 70 1.77 -0.59 25.93
C GLY A 70 2.33 -1.67 26.87
N GLU A 71 2.63 -2.86 26.36
CA GLU A 71 3.31 -3.95 27.08
C GLU A 71 4.83 -3.70 27.16
N ARG A 72 5.37 -2.96 26.19
CA ARG A 72 6.77 -2.50 26.18
C ARG A 72 6.82 -0.97 26.29
N GLN A 73 7.10 -0.52 27.51
CA GLN A 73 7.10 0.91 27.88
C GLN A 73 8.48 1.59 27.73
N TYR A 74 9.55 0.84 27.49
CA TYR A 74 10.91 1.36 27.34
C TYR A 74 11.65 0.79 26.12
N TRP A 75 12.44 1.64 25.47
CA TRP A 75 13.42 1.28 24.46
C TRP A 75 14.63 0.58 25.11
N ARG A 76 15.46 -0.13 24.33
CA ARG A 76 16.68 -0.79 24.86
C ARG A 76 17.69 0.22 25.44
N SER A 77 17.59 1.49 25.04
CA SER A 77 18.35 2.63 25.55
C SER A 77 17.84 3.20 26.88
N ASN A 78 16.91 2.53 27.57
CA ASN A 78 16.20 3.00 28.76
C ASN A 78 15.38 4.29 28.57
N LEU A 79 15.11 4.66 27.31
CA LEU A 79 14.27 5.80 26.95
C LEU A 79 12.78 5.37 27.00
N PRO A 80 11.88 6.13 27.65
CA PRO A 80 10.45 5.82 27.64
C PRO A 80 9.87 5.79 26.23
N VAL A 81 8.90 4.91 25.99
CA VAL A 81 8.18 4.80 24.72
C VAL A 81 6.92 5.66 24.77
N LEU A 82 6.80 6.61 23.85
CA LEU A 82 5.56 7.39 23.65
C LEU A 82 4.88 6.95 22.35
N VAL A 83 3.75 6.24 22.46
CA VAL A 83 2.95 5.86 21.30
C VAL A 83 2.07 7.03 20.88
N LEU A 84 2.28 7.51 19.66
CA LEU A 84 1.46 8.53 19.00
C LEU A 84 0.62 7.86 17.92
N LEU A 85 -0.70 8.04 17.97
CA LEU A 85 -1.64 7.30 17.13
C LEU A 85 -2.46 8.25 16.28
N ARG A 86 -2.85 7.81 15.09
CA ARG A 86 -3.76 8.58 14.23
C ARG A 86 -5.20 8.39 14.70
N SER A 87 -6.00 9.44 14.64
CA SER A 87 -7.41 9.46 15.06
C SER A 87 -8.24 8.34 14.41
N SER A 88 -9.32 7.89 15.09
CA SER A 88 -10.26 6.88 14.57
C SER A 88 -10.75 7.20 13.15
N GLY A 89 -10.84 6.17 12.29
CA GLY A 89 -11.23 6.32 10.87
C GLY A 89 -10.13 6.87 9.95
N SER A 90 -8.87 6.88 10.41
CA SER A 90 -7.70 7.07 9.55
C SER A 90 -7.18 5.72 9.04
N HIS A 91 -6.66 5.70 7.81
CA HIS A 91 -6.08 4.49 7.21
C HIS A 91 -4.99 3.88 8.08
N GLU A 92 -4.10 4.71 8.66
CA GLU A 92 -3.04 4.22 9.55
C GLU A 92 -3.58 3.51 10.79
N ARG A 93 -4.70 3.99 11.33
CA ARG A 93 -5.36 3.37 12.47
C ARG A 93 -6.05 2.08 12.07
N GLU A 94 -6.73 2.03 10.93
CA GLU A 94 -7.35 0.80 10.42
C GLU A 94 -6.32 -0.30 10.16
N VAL A 95 -5.17 0.04 9.56
CA VAL A 95 -4.04 -0.89 9.34
C VAL A 95 -3.48 -1.39 10.67
N LEU A 96 -3.25 -0.52 11.66
CA LEU A 96 -2.80 -0.96 12.99
C LEU A 96 -3.84 -1.84 13.69
N LEU A 97 -5.11 -1.46 13.65
CA LEU A 97 -6.20 -2.22 14.26
C LEU A 97 -6.31 -3.64 13.67
N ARG A 98 -6.22 -3.75 12.33
CA ARG A 98 -6.24 -5.03 11.61
C ARG A 98 -4.97 -5.87 11.83
N ASN A 99 -3.79 -5.28 11.66
CA ASN A 99 -2.53 -6.03 11.54
C ASN A 99 -1.73 -6.13 12.86
N VAL A 100 -1.99 -5.28 13.85
CA VAL A 100 -1.21 -5.19 15.10
C VAL A 100 -2.05 -5.44 16.36
N PHE A 101 -3.27 -4.91 16.42
CA PHE A 101 -4.20 -5.19 17.54
C PHE A 101 -5.06 -6.43 17.30
N HIS A 102 -5.43 -6.71 16.04
CA HIS A 102 -6.44 -7.69 15.66
C HIS A 102 -7.78 -7.43 16.36
N MET A 103 -8.21 -6.17 16.35
CA MET A 103 -9.38 -5.65 17.05
C MET A 103 -10.13 -4.66 16.15
N THR A 104 -11.44 -4.57 16.32
CA THR A 104 -12.24 -3.44 15.82
C THR A 104 -11.94 -2.16 16.60
N GLU A 105 -12.34 -1.01 16.04
CA GLU A 105 -12.27 0.31 16.70
C GLU A 105 -12.98 0.30 18.08
N SER A 106 -14.11 -0.40 18.19
CA SER A 106 -14.86 -0.57 19.44
C SER A 106 -14.11 -1.43 20.46
N GLU A 107 -13.55 -2.57 20.04
CA GLU A 107 -12.76 -3.45 20.91
C GLU A 107 -11.48 -2.78 21.39
N TYR A 108 -10.79 -2.00 20.54
CA TYR A 108 -9.65 -1.19 20.96
C TYR A 108 -10.03 -0.20 22.07
N LYS A 109 -11.18 0.49 21.94
CA LYS A 109 -11.64 1.44 22.97
C LYS A 109 -11.89 0.71 24.29
N GLN A 110 -12.55 -0.45 24.25
CA GLN A 110 -12.77 -1.29 25.43
C GLN A 110 -11.49 -1.88 26.00
N TYR A 111 -10.51 -2.23 25.16
CA TYR A 111 -9.18 -2.70 25.59
C TYR A 111 -8.49 -1.66 26.47
N TRP A 112 -8.43 -0.40 26.04
CA TRP A 112 -7.78 0.66 26.82
C TRP A 112 -8.56 1.04 28.08
N VAL A 113 -9.89 1.13 28.01
CA VAL A 113 -10.73 1.31 29.21
C VAL A 113 -10.43 0.22 30.25
N SER A 114 -10.43 -1.04 29.81
CA SER A 114 -10.18 -2.19 30.68
C SER A 114 -8.75 -2.20 31.24
N LYS A 115 -7.76 -1.82 30.43
CA LYS A 115 -6.35 -1.73 30.84
C LYS A 115 -6.14 -0.66 31.92
N ILE A 116 -6.83 0.49 31.81
CA ILE A 116 -6.78 1.57 32.79
C ILE A 116 -7.52 1.17 34.09
N MET A 117 -8.69 0.53 33.99
CA MET A 117 -9.42 0.02 35.17
C MET A 117 -8.64 -1.05 35.94
N ARG A 118 -7.75 -1.82 35.28
CA ARG A 118 -6.83 -2.76 35.94
C ARG A 118 -5.50 -2.12 36.40
N ALA A 119 -5.35 -0.80 36.28
CA ALA A 119 -4.12 -0.05 36.57
C ALA A 119 -2.87 -0.51 35.78
N GLU A 120 -3.06 -1.20 34.64
CA GLU A 120 -1.98 -1.64 33.74
C GLU A 120 -1.48 -0.51 32.82
N ALA A 121 -2.21 0.60 32.73
CA ALA A 121 -1.84 1.83 32.03
C ALA A 121 -2.55 3.04 32.67
N THR A 122 -1.92 4.22 32.60
CA THR A 122 -2.50 5.47 33.13
C THR A 122 -3.45 6.15 32.15
N SER A 123 -3.19 6.01 30.84
CA SER A 123 -3.95 6.64 29.76
C SER A 123 -3.83 5.81 28.47
N PRO A 124 -4.74 5.97 27.49
CA PRO A 124 -4.51 5.47 26.13
C PRO A 124 -3.39 6.28 25.42
N PRO A 125 -2.89 5.80 24.28
CA PRO A 125 -2.08 6.58 23.34
C PRO A 125 -2.79 7.87 22.93
N THR A 126 -2.01 8.91 22.62
CA THR A 126 -2.55 10.21 22.16
C THR A 126 -3.03 10.11 20.72
N ASP A 127 -4.30 10.46 20.49
CA ASP A 127 -4.86 10.59 19.14
C ASP A 127 -4.40 11.89 18.46
N LEU A 128 -3.95 11.77 17.22
CA LEU A 128 -3.47 12.87 16.37
C LEU A 128 -4.28 12.94 15.08
N TYR A 129 -4.83 14.12 14.80
CA TYR A 129 -5.73 14.37 13.67
C TYR A 129 -5.06 14.44 12.29
N SER A 130 -3.72 14.50 12.19
CA SER A 130 -3.02 14.49 10.89
C SER A 130 -1.66 13.77 10.93
N ASN A 131 -1.21 13.31 9.76
CA ASN A 131 0.15 12.75 9.56
C ASN A 131 1.24 13.80 9.82
N GLY A 132 0.95 15.08 9.54
CA GLY A 132 1.84 16.19 9.89
C GLY A 132 2.10 16.30 11.40
N MET A 133 1.06 16.20 12.23
CA MET A 133 1.21 16.21 13.69
C MET A 133 1.88 14.94 14.22
N ALA A 134 1.61 13.78 13.64
CA ALA A 134 2.31 12.55 13.97
C ALA A 134 3.82 12.66 13.68
N LYS A 135 4.18 13.17 12.50
CA LYS A 135 5.57 13.44 12.13
C LYS A 135 6.21 14.46 13.09
N GLU A 136 5.53 15.56 13.40
CA GLU A 136 6.07 16.63 14.26
C GLU A 136 6.29 16.14 15.70
N GLY A 137 5.32 15.42 16.28
CA GLY A 137 5.50 14.77 17.58
C GLY A 137 6.66 13.78 17.58
N VAL A 138 6.85 13.05 16.46
CA VAL A 138 7.99 12.13 16.29
C VAL A 138 9.34 12.84 16.15
N ALA A 139 9.39 13.98 15.46
CA ALA A 139 10.59 14.79 15.32
C ALA A 139 10.95 15.53 16.63
N SER A 140 9.95 15.89 17.44
CA SER A 140 10.13 16.64 18.69
C SER A 140 10.44 15.76 19.91
N ILE A 141 9.95 14.51 19.97
CA ILE A 141 10.01 13.70 21.20
C ILE A 141 10.89 12.46 21.00
N PRO A 142 12.10 12.37 21.60
CA PRO A 142 13.07 11.29 21.35
C PRO A 142 12.55 9.86 21.55
N GLY A 143 11.66 9.66 22.53
CA GLY A 143 11.10 8.36 22.88
C GLY A 143 9.91 7.91 22.05
N SER A 144 9.47 8.71 21.08
CA SER A 144 8.19 8.48 20.39
C SER A 144 8.26 7.49 19.23
N ILE A 145 7.10 6.91 18.94
CA ILE A 145 6.82 6.07 17.78
C ILE A 145 5.42 6.42 17.24
N ALA A 146 5.29 6.49 15.92
CA ALA A 146 4.01 6.69 15.25
C ALA A 146 3.91 5.87 13.96
N CYS A 147 2.71 5.83 13.39
CA CYS A 147 2.44 5.32 12.06
C CYS A 147 1.88 6.45 11.19
N ILE A 148 2.41 6.58 9.97
CA ILE A 148 1.95 7.52 8.93
C ILE A 148 1.90 6.83 7.57
N SER A 149 1.03 7.26 6.65
CA SER A 149 1.09 6.81 5.25
C SER A 149 2.50 7.04 4.67
N ALA A 150 3.04 6.04 3.96
CA ALA A 150 4.34 6.12 3.31
C ALA A 150 4.42 7.25 2.28
N ALA A 151 3.28 7.64 1.69
CA ALA A 151 3.19 8.80 0.78
C ALA A 151 3.47 10.15 1.50
N ASP A 152 3.28 10.22 2.82
CA ASP A 152 3.54 11.39 3.66
C ASP A 152 4.92 11.39 4.33
N LEU A 153 5.77 10.41 4.03
CA LEU A 153 7.16 10.39 4.49
C LEU A 153 7.92 11.62 3.96
N ARG A 154 8.54 12.36 4.89
CA ARG A 154 9.37 13.54 4.61
C ARG A 154 10.58 13.52 5.56
N PRO A 155 11.72 14.17 5.21
CA PRO A 155 12.87 14.28 6.10
C PRO A 155 12.53 14.82 7.49
N GLY A 156 13.30 14.41 8.51
CA GLY A 156 13.14 14.81 9.92
C GLY A 156 12.68 13.69 10.87
N VAL A 157 12.33 12.52 10.35
CA VAL A 157 12.00 11.31 11.13
C VAL A 157 12.76 10.10 10.57
N LYS A 158 12.95 9.05 11.37
CA LYS A 158 13.55 7.78 10.91
C LYS A 158 12.49 6.72 10.70
N VAL A 159 12.49 6.07 9.55
CA VAL A 159 11.63 4.91 9.26
C VAL A 159 12.24 3.66 9.87
N VAL A 160 11.42 2.85 10.54
CA VAL A 160 11.83 1.57 11.13
C VAL A 160 11.42 0.43 10.20
N ARG A 161 12.36 -0.48 9.91
CA ARG A 161 12.05 -1.72 9.17
C ARG A 161 11.14 -2.62 10.02
N ILE A 162 10.16 -3.26 9.39
CA ILE A 162 9.28 -4.24 10.04
C ILE A 162 9.56 -5.62 9.43
N ASN A 163 9.94 -6.58 10.27
CA ASN A 163 10.44 -7.89 9.87
C ASN A 163 11.62 -7.82 8.85
N GLY A 164 12.41 -6.74 8.88
CA GLY A 164 13.50 -6.49 7.93
C GLY A 164 13.11 -5.64 6.72
N HIS A 165 11.82 -5.41 6.47
CA HIS A 165 11.32 -4.73 5.27
C HIS A 165 10.99 -3.24 5.51
N LEU A 166 11.23 -2.38 4.53
CA LEU A 166 10.68 -1.02 4.44
C LEU A 166 9.33 -1.00 3.72
N PRO A 167 8.51 0.07 3.90
CA PRO A 167 7.36 0.33 3.04
C PRO A 167 7.71 0.24 1.55
N GLY A 168 6.88 -0.46 0.78
CA GLY A 168 7.08 -0.74 -0.64
C GLY A 168 8.02 -1.92 -0.97
N GLU A 169 8.74 -2.48 0.00
CA GLU A 169 9.53 -3.71 -0.22
C GLU A 169 8.63 -4.96 -0.15
N PRO A 170 8.80 -5.97 -1.04
CA PRO A 170 8.05 -7.22 -0.96
C PRO A 170 8.23 -7.91 0.40
N GLY A 171 7.13 -8.22 1.08
CA GLY A 171 7.13 -8.76 2.44
C GLY A 171 6.80 -7.74 3.54
N TYR A 172 6.62 -6.45 3.22
CA TYR A 172 6.18 -5.46 4.20
C TYR A 172 4.76 -5.74 4.72
N PRO A 173 4.53 -5.84 6.05
CA PRO A 173 3.27 -6.35 6.60
C PRO A 173 2.22 -5.27 6.93
N LEU A 174 2.51 -3.98 6.70
CA LEU A 174 1.60 -2.88 7.08
C LEU A 174 1.02 -2.20 5.84
N HIS A 175 0.06 -2.89 5.21
CA HIS A 175 -0.87 -2.40 4.20
C HIS A 175 -2.30 -2.53 4.71
#